data_AF-A0A9D8LMM1-F1
#
_entry.id   AF-A0A9D8LMM1-F1
#
_cell.length_a   1.000
_cell.length_b   1.000
_cell.length_c   1.000
_cell.angle_alpha   90.00
_cell.angle_beta   90.00
_cell.angle_gamma   90.00
#
_symmetry.space_group_name_H-M   'P 1'
#
loop_
_entity.id
_entity.type
_entity.pdbx_description
1 polymer ?
#
loop_
_entity_poly.entity_id
_entity_poly.type
_entity_poly.pdbx_seq_one_letter_code
_entity_poly.pdbx_strand_id
1 'polypeptide(L)'
;SHAELNLCWERAYAHAMLLEQEPDRIHDDHGGLSGRQLGEGARQLARHYALLLAEKPARSAEVLKLKISVYQTLTFDMDEIRRTHTAEMIEAAMHYDAAALGITLEKLPSVPAPGGSSH
;
A
#
# COMPACT_ATOMS: atom_id res chain seq x y z
N SER A 1 -3.54 -0.87 -17.41
CA SER A 1 -2.06 -1.01 -17.52
C SER A 1 -1.46 -1.02 -16.11
N HIS A 2 -0.17 -1.37 -15.92
CA HIS A 2 0.44 -1.27 -14.57
C HIS A 2 0.47 0.18 -14.07
N ALA A 3 0.72 1.14 -14.97
CA ALA A 3 0.69 2.57 -14.65
C ALA A 3 -0.70 3.04 -14.19
N GLU A 4 -1.77 2.60 -14.85
CA GLU A 4 -3.14 2.92 -14.45
C GLU A 4 -3.49 2.34 -13.08
N LEU A 5 -3.12 1.08 -12.81
CA LEU A 5 -3.35 0.44 -11.52
C LEU A 5 -2.58 1.16 -10.41
N ASN A 6 -1.33 1.55 -10.67
CA ASN A 6 -0.53 2.34 -9.74
C ASN A 6 -1.17 3.71 -9.46
N LEU A 7 -1.62 4.43 -10.48
CA LEU A 7 -2.29 5.73 -10.31
C LEU A 7 -3.58 5.60 -9.49
N CYS A 8 -4.37 4.54 -9.74
CA CYS A 8 -5.57 4.25 -8.96
C CYS A 8 -5.25 3.93 -7.50
N TRP A 9 -4.18 3.16 -7.26
CA TRP A 9 -3.67 2.90 -5.92
C TRP A 9 -3.23 4.19 -5.22
N GLU A 10 -2.41 5.03 -5.85
CA GLU A 10 -1.92 6.29 -5.29
C GLU A 10 -3.07 7.21 -4.88
N ARG A 11 -4.08 7.33 -5.75
CA ARG A 11 -5.27 8.15 -5.47
C ARG A 11 -6.08 7.61 -4.31
N ALA A 12 -6.35 6.31 -4.28
CA ALA A 12 -7.12 5.69 -3.20
C ALA A 12 -6.39 5.81 -1.86
N TYR A 13 -5.08 5.55 -1.84
CA TYR A 13 -4.26 5.65 -0.64
C TYR A 13 -4.16 7.10 -0.15
N ALA A 14 -3.88 8.05 -1.03
CA ALA A 14 -3.86 9.48 -0.67
C ALA A 14 -5.22 9.97 -0.15
N HIS A 15 -6.32 9.49 -0.73
CA HIS A 15 -7.66 9.83 -0.25
C HIS A 15 -7.92 9.29 1.15
N ALA A 16 -7.50 8.06 1.45
CA ALA A 16 -7.57 7.51 2.81
C ALA A 16 -6.78 8.38 3.80
N MET A 17 -5.54 8.75 3.45
CA MET A 17 -4.69 9.63 4.27
C MET A 17 -5.32 10.99 4.56
N LEU A 18 -6.06 11.56 3.60
CA LEU A 18 -6.75 12.83 3.81
C LEU A 18 -7.95 12.68 4.75
N LEU A 19 -8.76 11.65 4.57
CA LEU A 19 -9.94 11.40 5.40
C LEU A 19 -9.57 11.02 6.84
N GLU A 20 -8.47 10.32 7.03
CA GLU A 20 -7.96 9.90 8.34
C GLU A 20 -7.40 11.08 9.18
N GLN A 21 -7.18 12.26 8.59
CA GLN A 21 -6.80 13.47 9.34
C GLN A 21 -7.96 14.06 10.15
N GLU A 22 -9.20 13.85 9.71
CA GLU A 22 -10.41 14.32 10.39
C GLU A 22 -11.40 13.14 10.56
N PRO A 23 -11.05 12.09 11.33
CA PRO A 23 -11.77 10.82 11.31
C PRO A 23 -13.22 10.92 11.80
N ASP A 24 -13.54 11.93 12.61
CA ASP A 24 -14.86 12.13 13.19
C ASP A 24 -15.70 13.18 12.42
N ARG A 25 -15.14 13.80 11.38
CA ARG A 25 -15.90 14.68 10.49
C ARG A 25 -16.99 13.89 9.77
N ILE A 26 -18.20 14.43 9.75
CA ILE A 26 -19.34 13.84 9.03
C ILE A 26 -19.43 14.46 7.64
N HIS A 27 -19.63 13.62 6.63
CA HIS A 27 -19.76 14.00 5.23
C HIS A 27 -21.20 13.75 4.76
N ASP A 28 -22.05 14.78 4.83
CA ASP A 28 -23.48 14.68 4.48
C ASP A 28 -23.71 14.33 3.01
N ASP A 29 -22.83 14.81 2.12
CA ASP A 29 -22.80 14.48 0.69
C ASP A 29 -22.44 13.01 0.40
N HIS A 30 -21.90 12.32 1.40
CA HIS A 30 -21.56 10.90 1.36
C HIS A 30 -22.47 10.05 2.26
N GLY A 31 -23.73 10.48 2.44
CA GLY A 31 -24.73 9.72 3.20
C GLY A 31 -24.52 9.76 4.71
N GLY A 32 -23.85 10.80 5.22
CA GLY A 32 -23.58 10.98 6.65
C GLY A 32 -22.50 10.07 7.20
N LEU A 33 -21.66 9.49 6.33
CA LEU A 33 -20.52 8.69 6.75
C LEU A 33 -19.43 9.58 7.40
N SER A 34 -18.76 9.04 8.41
CA SER A 34 -17.62 9.72 9.02
C SER A 34 -16.36 9.59 8.16
N GLY A 35 -15.39 10.50 8.36
CA GLY A 35 -14.07 10.44 7.74
C GLY A 35 -13.40 9.08 7.95
N ARG A 36 -13.58 8.47 9.13
CA ARG A 36 -13.10 7.11 9.42
C ARG A 36 -13.73 6.04 8.52
N GLN A 37 -15.05 6.09 8.32
CA GLN A 37 -15.76 5.11 7.49
C GLN A 37 -15.39 5.25 6.01
N LEU A 38 -15.31 6.49 5.52
CA LEU A 38 -14.86 6.78 4.15
C LEU A 38 -13.39 6.41 3.97
N GLY A 39 -12.55 6.70 4.95
CA GLY A 39 -11.13 6.36 4.96
C GLY A 39 -10.91 4.85 4.85
N GLU A 40 -11.65 4.05 5.64
CA GLU A 40 -11.60 2.59 5.55
C GLU A 40 -12.04 2.10 4.16
N GLY A 41 -13.07 2.69 3.55
CA GLY A 41 -13.46 2.39 2.17
C GLY A 41 -12.34 2.69 1.16
N ALA A 42 -11.68 3.85 1.31
CA ALA A 42 -10.53 4.23 0.48
C ALA A 42 -9.33 3.29 0.69
N ARG A 43 -9.08 2.82 1.92
CA ARG A 43 -8.06 1.79 2.24
C ARG A 43 -8.37 0.46 1.58
N GLN A 44 -9.63 0.01 1.61
CA GLN A 44 -10.06 -1.21 0.92
C GLN A 44 -9.82 -1.10 -0.58
N LEU A 45 -10.13 0.04 -1.18
CA LEU A 45 -9.89 0.30 -2.58
C LEU A 45 -8.39 0.36 -2.92
N ALA A 46 -7.57 0.96 -2.05
CA ALA A 46 -6.12 0.94 -2.20
C ALA A 46 -5.58 -0.50 -2.16
N ARG A 47 -5.96 -1.31 -1.16
CA ARG A 47 -5.59 -2.73 -1.10
C ARG A 47 -5.98 -3.49 -2.37
N HIS A 48 -7.20 -3.26 -2.87
CA HIS A 48 -7.67 -3.88 -4.10
C HIS A 48 -6.75 -3.59 -5.29
N TYR A 49 -6.39 -2.32 -5.50
CA TYR A 49 -5.47 -1.96 -6.59
C TYR A 49 -4.05 -2.47 -6.38
N ALA A 50 -3.58 -2.51 -5.12
CA ALA A 50 -2.27 -3.08 -4.79
C ALA A 50 -2.20 -4.58 -5.15
N LEU A 51 -3.27 -5.33 -4.86
CA LEU A 51 -3.38 -6.74 -5.21
C LEU A 51 -3.49 -6.96 -6.72
N LEU A 52 -4.28 -6.16 -7.44
CA LEU A 52 -4.32 -6.22 -8.91
C LEU A 52 -2.97 -5.89 -9.55
N LEU A 53 -2.22 -4.94 -8.97
CA LEU A 53 -0.87 -4.63 -9.42
C LEU A 53 0.05 -5.83 -9.17
N ALA A 54 -0.02 -6.46 -7.99
CA ALA A 54 0.77 -7.63 -7.63
C ALA A 54 0.47 -8.85 -8.51
N GLU A 55 -0.81 -9.13 -8.77
CA GLU A 55 -1.27 -10.25 -9.60
C GLU A 55 -0.68 -10.22 -11.01
N LYS A 56 -0.60 -9.03 -11.62
CA LYS A 56 -0.14 -8.89 -13.00
C LYS A 56 1.40 -8.97 -13.09
N PRO A 57 2.00 -9.95 -13.79
CA PRO A 57 3.46 -10.11 -13.83
C PRO A 57 4.21 -8.87 -14.31
N ALA A 58 5.33 -8.56 -13.68
CA ALA A 58 6.23 -7.49 -14.13
C ALA A 58 7.18 -8.02 -15.20
N ARG A 59 7.11 -7.45 -16.41
CA ARG A 59 8.00 -7.81 -17.53
C ARG A 59 9.15 -6.82 -17.73
N SER A 60 9.28 -5.85 -16.84
CA SER A 60 10.34 -4.86 -16.87
C SER A 60 10.69 -4.39 -15.45
N ALA A 61 11.90 -3.85 -15.29
CA ALA A 61 12.36 -3.31 -14.02
C ALA A 61 11.53 -2.10 -13.56
N GLU A 62 11.00 -1.31 -14.49
CA GLU A 62 10.13 -0.16 -14.19
C GLU A 62 8.83 -0.61 -13.50
N VAL A 63 8.22 -1.69 -13.99
CA VAL A 63 7.01 -2.24 -13.38
C VAL A 63 7.32 -2.84 -12.01
N LEU A 64 8.46 -3.55 -11.89
CA LEU A 64 8.90 -4.08 -10.61
C LEU A 64 9.12 -2.96 -9.57
N LYS A 65 9.67 -1.82 -9.98
CA LYS A 65 9.83 -0.63 -9.11
C LYS A 65 8.50 -0.09 -8.59
N LEU A 66 7.42 -0.12 -9.38
CA LEU A 66 6.09 0.27 -8.91
C LEU A 66 5.62 -0.66 -7.78
N LYS A 67 5.77 -1.98 -7.97
CA LYS A 67 5.42 -2.96 -6.93
C LYS A 67 6.24 -2.78 -5.65
N ILE A 68 7.55 -2.54 -5.79
CA ILE A 68 8.44 -2.24 -4.67
C ILE A 68 7.96 -0.99 -3.92
N SER A 69 7.61 0.08 -4.64
CA SER A 69 7.14 1.32 -4.03
C SER A 69 5.86 1.10 -3.22
N VAL A 70 4.88 0.39 -3.80
CA VAL A 70 3.63 0.06 -3.10
C VAL A 70 3.89 -0.78 -1.85
N TYR A 71 4.72 -1.84 -1.97
CA TYR A 71 5.12 -2.67 -0.84
C TYR A 71 5.77 -1.82 0.27
N GLN A 72 6.73 -0.98 -0.08
CA GLN A 72 7.43 -0.12 0.88
C GLN A 72 6.46 0.79 1.62
N THR A 73 5.55 1.46 0.92
CA THR A 73 4.52 2.30 1.55
C THR A 73 3.67 1.52 2.55
N LEU A 74 3.21 0.33 2.18
CA LEU A 74 2.41 -0.51 3.08
C LEU A 74 3.22 -1.03 4.28
N THR A 75 4.51 -1.29 4.11
CA THR A 75 5.36 -1.77 5.22
C THR A 75 5.68 -0.70 6.27
N PHE A 76 5.51 0.58 5.95
CA PHE A 76 5.63 1.66 6.94
C PHE A 76 4.33 1.89 7.73
N ASP A 77 3.22 1.32 7.28
CA ASP A 77 1.93 1.40 7.97
C ASP A 77 1.71 0.16 8.83
N MET A 78 2.14 0.25 10.10
CA MET A 78 2.04 -0.86 11.05
C MET A 78 0.60 -1.28 11.33
N ASP A 79 -0.37 -0.38 11.19
CA ASP A 79 -1.78 -0.71 11.37
C ASP A 79 -2.32 -1.48 10.18
N GLU A 80 -1.91 -1.10 8.96
CA GLU A 80 -2.24 -1.85 7.74
C GLU A 80 -1.68 -3.28 7.76
N ILE A 81 -0.44 -3.45 8.23
CA ILE A 81 0.19 -4.78 8.41
C ILE A 81 -0.60 -5.64 9.40
N ARG A 82 -1.06 -5.06 10.52
CA ARG A 82 -1.87 -5.81 11.50
C ARG A 82 -3.24 -6.18 10.97
N ARG A 83 -3.80 -5.36 10.07
CA ARG A 83 -5.15 -5.54 9.53
C ARG A 83 -5.20 -6.54 8.38
N THR A 84 -4.16 -6.65 7.55
CA THR A 84 -4.19 -7.49 6.36
C THR A 84 -2.84 -8.11 5.98
N HIS A 85 -2.91 -9.21 5.23
CA HIS A 85 -1.76 -9.83 4.57
C HIS A 85 -1.37 -9.16 3.23
N THR A 86 -1.90 -7.98 2.91
CA THR A 86 -1.71 -7.35 1.59
C THR A 86 -0.23 -7.10 1.29
N ALA A 87 0.54 -6.62 2.27
CA ALA A 87 1.98 -6.37 2.10
C ALA A 87 2.76 -7.67 1.81
N GLU A 88 2.44 -8.77 2.51
CA GLU A 88 3.08 -10.08 2.32
C GLU A 88 2.78 -10.66 0.93
N MET A 89 1.55 -10.52 0.46
CA MET A 89 1.16 -10.97 -0.88
C MET A 89 1.90 -10.21 -1.98
N ILE A 90 2.05 -8.89 -1.81
CA ILE A 90 2.81 -8.06 -2.76
C ILE A 90 4.30 -8.42 -2.71
N GLU A 91 4.87 -8.62 -1.51
CA GLU A 91 6.26 -9.05 -1.32
C GLU A 91 6.54 -10.35 -2.09
N ALA A 92 5.67 -11.35 -1.92
CA ALA A 92 5.80 -12.62 -2.62
C ALA A 92 5.77 -12.43 -4.15
N ALA A 93 4.78 -11.70 -4.67
CA ALA A 93 4.66 -11.44 -6.11
C ALA A 93 5.88 -10.69 -6.67
N MET A 94 6.39 -9.71 -5.92
CA MET A 94 7.58 -8.93 -6.26
C MET A 94 8.84 -9.79 -6.33
N HIS A 95 9.02 -10.75 -5.42
CA HIS A 95 10.14 -11.70 -5.48
C HIS A 95 10.05 -12.63 -6.68
N TYR A 96 8.86 -13.13 -7.02
CA TYR A 96 8.67 -13.94 -8.24
C TYR A 96 9.00 -13.16 -9.51
N ASP A 97 8.51 -11.92 -9.60
CA ASP A 97 8.78 -11.03 -10.72
C ASP A 97 10.27 -10.69 -10.85
N ALA A 98 10.93 -10.40 -9.72
CA ALA A 98 12.37 -10.11 -9.71
C ALA A 98 13.18 -11.32 -10.18
N ALA A 99 12.88 -12.52 -9.68
CA ALA A 99 13.54 -13.75 -10.11
C ALA A 99 13.37 -13.99 -11.62
N ALA A 100 12.18 -13.75 -12.17
CA ALA A 100 11.91 -13.86 -13.61
C ALA A 100 12.73 -12.85 -14.45
N LEU A 101 13.10 -11.71 -13.87
CA LEU A 101 13.94 -10.69 -14.48
C LEU A 101 15.44 -10.89 -14.21
N GLY A 102 15.84 -11.94 -13.49
CA GLY A 102 17.23 -12.17 -13.07
C GLY A 102 17.73 -11.17 -12.01
N ILE A 103 16.81 -10.59 -11.24
CA ILE A 103 17.07 -9.64 -10.17
C ILE A 103 16.91 -10.34 -8.82
N THR A 104 17.90 -10.19 -7.95
CA THR A 104 17.79 -10.60 -6.54
C THR A 104 17.34 -9.41 -5.71
N LEU A 105 16.27 -9.58 -4.94
CA LEU A 105 15.82 -8.59 -3.97
C LEU A 105 16.22 -9.00 -2.56
N GLU A 106 16.74 -8.04 -1.81
CA GLU A 106 17.11 -8.22 -0.41
C GLU A 106 16.30 -7.26 0.45
N LYS A 107 15.79 -7.76 1.57
CA LYS A 107 15.11 -6.92 2.57
C LYS A 107 16.18 -6.29 3.45
N LEU A 108 16.27 -4.97 3.41
CA LEU A 108 17.17 -4.25 4.31
C LEU A 108 16.62 -4.30 5.75
N PRO A 109 17.50 -4.40 6.76
CA PRO A 109 17.07 -4.29 8.15
C PRO A 109 16.31 -2.97 8.35
N SER A 110 15.14 -3.04 8.99
CA SER A 110 14.44 -1.83 9.42
C SER A 110 15.29 -1.14 10.48
N VAL A 111 15.95 -0.04 10.15
CA VAL A 111 16.63 0.79 11.15
C VAL A 111 15.53 1.36 12.05
N PRO A 112 15.48 1.04 13.35
CA PRO A 112 14.56 1.71 14.26
C PRO A 112 14.89 3.20 14.22
N ALA A 113 13.88 4.06 14.11
CA ALA A 113 14.11 5.50 14.27
C ALA A 113 14.91 5.74 15.57
N PRO A 114 15.96 6.58 15.56
CA PRO A 114 16.70 6.89 16.77
C PRO A 114 15.78 7.68 17.71
N GLY A 115 15.15 7.00 18.68
CA GLY A 115 14.26 7.68 19.63
C GLY A 115 13.31 6.83 20.48
N GLY A 116 13.36 5.49 20.44
CA GLY A 116 12.53 4.65 21.31
C GLY A 116 13.20 4.37 22.67
N SER A 117 13.36 5.38 23.51
CA SER A 117 13.69 5.16 24.93
C SER A 117 12.51 4.50 25.63
N SER A 118 12.74 3.30 26.17
CA SER A 118 11.86 2.60 27.10
C SER A 118 11.52 3.48 28.30
N HIS A 119 10.24 3.63 28.60
CA HIS A 119 9.71 3.83 29.95
C HIS A 119 8.28 3.30 30.04
#